data_AF-A0A9L0IR89-F1
#
_entry.id   AF-A0A9L0IR89-F1
#
_cell.length_a   1.000
_cell.length_b   1.000
_cell.length_c   1.000
_cell.angle_alpha   90.00
_cell.angle_beta   90.00
_cell.angle_gamma   90.00
#
_symmetry.space_group_name_H-M   'P 1'
#
loop_
_entity.id
_entity.type
_entity.pdbx_description
1 polymer ?
#
loop_
_entity_poly.entity_id
_entity_poly.type
_entity_poly.pdbx_seq_one_letter_code
_entity_poly.pdbx_strand_id
1 'polypeptide(L)'
;MEIRQHEWLSASPHEGFEQMRLKSRPKEPSPSLTRVGANFYSSVKQQDYSASVWLRRKDKLEHSQQKCIVIFALVCCFAILVALIFSAVDIMGEDEDGLSEKNCQNKCRIALVENIPEGLNYSENAPFHLSLFQGWMNLLNMAKKSVDIVSSHWDLNHSHPSACQMKELGVIFYNCSCLVLDLQRIFALYSSLKFKNRVPLTWSKRLYGVYDNEKKLQLQLNETKSQAFVSNSPKLFCPKNRSFDIDAIY
;
A
#
# COMPACT_ATOMS: atom_id res chain seq x y z
N MET A 1 -10.62 -23.84 5.49
CA MET A 1 -10.71 -22.76 4.48
C MET A 1 -11.28 -21.53 5.18
N GLU A 2 -10.56 -20.43 5.13
CA GLU A 2 -10.99 -19.13 5.68
C GLU A 2 -11.58 -18.27 4.56
N ILE A 3 -12.68 -17.56 4.79
CA ILE A 3 -13.23 -16.61 3.81
C ILE A 3 -13.03 -15.21 4.38
N ARG A 4 -12.34 -14.33 3.64
CA ARG A 4 -12.07 -12.95 4.05
C ARG A 4 -12.70 -12.00 3.04
N GLN A 5 -13.47 -11.04 3.55
CA GLN A 5 -14.17 -10.04 2.75
C GLN A 5 -13.47 -8.69 2.92
N HIS A 6 -13.23 -8.01 1.79
CA HIS A 6 -12.66 -6.67 1.77
C HIS A 6 -13.62 -5.71 1.05
N GLU A 7 -14.25 -4.81 1.81
CA GLU A 7 -15.08 -3.73 1.27
C GLU A 7 -14.21 -2.56 0.77
N TRP A 8 -14.40 -2.16 -0.48
CA TRP A 8 -13.69 -1.02 -1.06
C TRP A 8 -14.10 0.31 -0.42
N LEU A 9 -15.42 0.59 -0.39
CA LEU A 9 -15.96 1.94 -0.18
C LEU A 9 -17.31 1.94 0.57
N SER A 10 -17.33 1.47 1.82
CA SER A 10 -18.45 1.71 2.75
C SER A 10 -18.47 3.15 3.33
N ALA A 11 -17.56 4.02 2.89
CA ALA A 11 -17.62 5.47 3.11
C ALA A 11 -18.32 6.15 1.92
N SER A 12 -19.31 7.01 2.22
CA SER A 12 -20.12 7.75 1.25
C SER A 12 -19.28 8.39 0.12
N PRO A 13 -19.69 8.28 -1.17
CA PRO A 13 -18.94 8.84 -2.30
C PRO A 13 -18.66 10.35 -2.25
N HIS A 14 -19.37 11.10 -1.40
CA HIS A 14 -19.37 12.57 -1.44
C HIS A 14 -18.22 13.29 -0.71
N GLU A 15 -17.38 12.62 0.10
CA GLU A 15 -16.36 13.33 0.89
C GLU A 15 -14.90 12.85 0.71
N GLY A 16 -14.67 11.61 0.26
CA GLY A 16 -13.33 10.99 0.32
C GLY A 16 -12.29 11.51 -0.68
N PHE A 17 -12.66 11.67 -1.96
CA PHE A 17 -11.69 11.95 -3.03
C PHE A 17 -11.56 13.45 -3.38
N GLU A 18 -12.65 14.22 -3.27
CA GLU A 18 -12.69 15.67 -3.57
C GLU A 18 -11.77 16.52 -2.65
N GLN A 19 -11.42 16.02 -1.46
CA GLN A 19 -10.60 16.78 -0.49
C GLN A 19 -9.08 16.68 -0.72
N MET A 20 -8.61 15.88 -1.69
CA MET A 20 -7.17 15.71 -1.97
C MET A 20 -6.53 16.93 -2.65
N ARG A 21 -6.28 17.99 -1.87
CA ARG A 21 -5.60 19.21 -2.34
C ARG A 21 -4.16 18.95 -2.79
N LEU A 22 -3.92 19.12 -4.09
CA LEU A 22 -2.59 19.32 -4.67
C LEU A 22 -2.00 20.65 -4.17
N LYS A 23 -0.79 20.61 -3.59
CA LYS A 23 -0.02 21.81 -3.21
C LYS A 23 1.27 21.87 -4.01
N SER A 24 1.47 22.96 -4.75
CA SER A 24 2.73 23.27 -5.43
C SER A 24 3.84 23.66 -4.43
N ARG A 25 5.10 23.45 -4.84
CA ARG A 25 6.31 23.61 -4.01
C ARG A 25 6.70 25.10 -3.87
N PRO A 26 6.88 25.65 -2.65
CA PRO A 26 7.54 26.95 -2.44
C PRO A 26 9.06 26.87 -2.66
N LYS A 27 9.68 28.01 -2.98
CA LYS A 27 11.11 28.17 -3.29
C LYS A 27 11.87 28.67 -2.05
N GLU A 28 12.98 28.03 -1.68
CA GLU A 28 13.83 28.45 -0.56
C GLU A 28 14.69 29.68 -0.90
N PRO A 29 14.97 30.54 0.09
CA PRO A 29 16.16 31.40 0.12
C PRO A 29 17.15 31.02 1.25
N SER A 30 18.44 31.13 0.95
CA SER A 30 19.59 30.85 1.82
C SER A 30 19.96 32.03 2.77
N PRO A 31 20.82 31.83 3.79
CA PRO A 31 20.77 32.61 5.05
C PRO A 31 21.72 33.83 5.14
N SER A 32 21.59 34.60 6.23
CA SER A 32 22.49 35.70 6.61
C SER A 32 22.97 35.61 8.07
N LEU A 33 24.10 36.27 8.39
CA LEU A 33 24.95 36.02 9.57
C LEU A 33 25.50 37.32 10.19
N THR A 34 25.37 37.48 11.51
CA THR A 34 26.14 38.42 12.40
C THR A 34 25.78 38.15 13.87
N ARG A 35 26.52 38.54 14.93
CA ARG A 35 27.94 38.59 15.32
C ARG A 35 28.01 39.47 16.60
N VAL A 36 28.36 38.84 17.74
CA VAL A 36 29.01 39.33 18.98
C VAL A 36 29.08 40.85 19.30
N GLY A 37 28.76 41.20 20.57
CA GLY A 37 29.19 42.41 21.30
C GLY A 37 29.31 42.15 22.82
N ALA A 38 30.14 42.90 23.56
CA ALA A 38 30.56 42.57 24.95
C ALA A 38 30.76 43.82 25.87
N ASN A 39 31.21 43.60 27.14
CA ASN A 39 31.83 44.53 28.14
C ASN A 39 30.94 44.98 29.34
N PHE A 40 31.22 44.57 30.61
CA PHE A 40 31.99 45.23 31.73
C PHE A 40 31.08 45.96 32.78
N TYR A 41 31.44 46.34 34.04
CA TYR A 41 32.67 46.26 34.87
C TYR A 41 32.38 46.35 36.42
N SER A 42 33.07 45.56 37.28
CA SER A 42 33.29 45.76 38.76
C SER A 42 32.06 45.63 39.72
N SER A 43 32.18 45.40 41.05
CA SER A 43 33.25 45.73 42.03
C SER A 43 33.40 44.70 43.20
N VAL A 44 34.35 44.98 44.12
CA VAL A 44 34.99 44.02 45.06
C VAL A 44 34.47 44.11 46.50
N LYS A 45 34.41 42.97 47.21
CA LYS A 45 34.82 42.89 48.63
C LYS A 45 35.29 41.47 49.04
N GLN A 46 36.45 41.44 49.69
CA GLN A 46 37.06 40.29 50.39
C GLN A 46 36.24 40.03 51.67
N GLN A 47 36.15 38.84 52.28
CA GLN A 47 37.24 37.97 52.74
C GLN A 47 36.60 36.69 53.34
N ASP A 48 37.18 35.51 53.09
CA ASP A 48 37.30 34.38 54.04
C ASP A 48 37.80 33.11 53.35
N TYR A 49 38.88 32.55 53.88
CA TYR A 49 39.65 31.46 53.29
C TYR A 49 39.62 30.23 54.19
N SER A 50 38.63 29.36 53.99
CA SER A 50 38.82 27.93 54.26
C SER A 50 37.80 27.06 53.50
N ALA A 51 38.26 25.91 53.00
CA ALA A 51 37.45 24.83 52.44
C ALA A 51 36.43 25.17 51.32
N SER A 52 36.88 25.46 50.09
CA SER A 52 36.00 25.54 48.90
C SER A 52 36.51 24.84 47.63
N VAL A 53 37.67 24.17 47.67
CA VAL A 53 38.33 23.60 46.47
C VAL A 53 37.94 22.14 46.19
N TRP A 54 37.47 21.37 47.18
CA TRP A 54 37.23 19.92 47.05
C TRP A 54 35.80 19.50 46.67
N LEU A 55 34.80 20.39 46.73
CA LEU A 55 33.44 20.10 46.25
C LEU A 55 33.27 20.45 44.76
N ARG A 56 33.65 21.67 44.36
CA ARG A 56 33.46 22.22 43.01
C ARG A 56 34.04 21.36 41.86
N ARG A 57 35.03 20.50 42.12
CA ARG A 57 35.55 19.54 41.12
C ARG A 57 34.66 18.28 41.01
N LYS A 58 34.11 17.80 42.11
CA LYS A 58 33.14 16.69 42.15
C LYS A 58 31.82 17.10 41.49
N ASP A 59 31.27 18.25 41.87
CA ASP A 59 30.03 18.78 41.30
C ASP A 59 30.13 18.98 39.77
N LYS A 60 31.28 19.48 39.28
CA LYS A 60 31.53 19.61 37.84
C LYS A 60 31.64 18.26 37.12
N LEU A 61 32.23 17.24 37.76
CA LEU A 61 32.31 15.89 37.20
C LEU A 61 30.93 15.25 37.13
N GLU A 62 30.16 15.28 38.22
CA GLU A 62 28.79 14.73 38.27
C GLU A 62 27.87 15.46 37.29
N HIS A 63 27.93 16.79 37.20
CA HIS A 63 27.16 17.58 36.24
C HIS A 63 27.61 17.38 34.77
N SER A 64 28.84 16.90 34.54
CA SER A 64 29.30 16.48 33.21
C SER A 64 28.82 15.07 32.87
N GLN A 65 28.90 14.13 33.81
CA GLN A 65 28.42 12.75 33.63
C GLN A 65 26.90 12.71 33.41
N GLN A 66 26.13 13.47 34.19
CA GLN A 66 24.68 13.54 34.07
C GLN A 66 24.22 14.09 32.70
N LYS A 67 24.99 15.01 32.11
CA LYS A 67 24.75 15.48 30.72
C LYS A 67 25.01 14.39 29.68
N CYS A 68 26.10 13.63 29.83
CA CYS A 68 26.38 12.49 28.95
C CYS A 68 25.27 11.43 29.01
N ILE A 69 24.77 11.10 30.21
CA ILE A 69 23.67 10.15 30.42
C ILE A 69 22.39 10.63 29.72
N VAL A 70 22.02 11.91 29.89
CA VAL A 70 20.82 12.48 29.25
C VAL A 70 20.96 12.50 27.72
N ILE A 71 22.12 12.87 27.19
CA ILE A 71 22.37 12.87 25.74
C ILE A 71 22.29 11.43 25.18
N PHE A 72 22.91 10.46 25.84
CA PHE A 72 22.87 9.07 25.41
C PHE A 72 21.44 8.50 25.45
N ALA A 73 20.69 8.76 26.52
CA ALA A 73 19.28 8.39 26.62
C ALA A 73 18.43 9.02 25.50
N LEU A 74 18.64 10.30 25.16
CA LEU A 74 17.94 10.96 24.06
C LEU A 74 18.29 10.36 22.69
N VAL A 75 19.56 10.02 22.45
CA VAL A 75 20.00 9.35 21.21
C VAL A 75 19.39 7.95 21.11
N CYS A 76 19.37 7.17 22.20
CA CYS A 76 18.70 5.87 22.25
C CYS A 76 17.19 5.99 22.02
N CYS A 77 16.51 6.93 22.67
CA CYS A 77 15.08 7.18 22.45
C CYS A 77 14.79 7.59 21.00
N PHE A 78 15.62 8.43 20.39
CA PHE A 78 15.47 8.79 18.98
C PHE A 78 15.68 7.58 18.06
N ALA A 79 16.72 6.76 18.30
CA ALA A 79 16.97 5.55 17.52
C ALA A 79 15.82 4.53 17.64
N ILE A 80 15.27 4.34 18.84
CA ILE A 80 14.10 3.48 19.08
C ILE A 80 12.86 4.04 18.39
N LEU A 81 12.60 5.35 18.46
CA LEU A 81 11.48 5.99 17.75
C LEU A 81 11.62 5.82 16.23
N VAL A 82 12.81 6.02 15.68
CA VAL A 82 13.07 5.80 14.24
C VAL A 82 12.84 4.33 13.87
N ALA A 83 13.36 3.37 14.66
CA ALA A 83 13.13 1.95 14.43
C ALA A 83 11.64 1.60 14.48
N LEU A 84 10.90 2.07 15.49
CA LEU A 84 9.46 1.87 15.61
C LEU A 84 8.67 2.51 14.46
N ILE A 85 9.10 3.68 13.95
CA ILE A 85 8.48 4.31 12.76
C ILE A 85 8.72 3.47 11.50
N PHE A 86 9.93 2.96 11.29
CA PHE A 86 10.20 2.05 10.17
C PHE A 86 9.40 0.74 10.30
N SER A 87 9.44 0.09 11.47
CA SER A 87 8.64 -1.11 11.74
C SER A 87 7.14 -0.87 11.55
N ALA A 88 6.60 0.28 11.98
CA ALA A 88 5.19 0.64 11.78
C ALA A 88 4.81 0.87 10.31
N VAL A 89 5.75 1.37 9.49
CA VAL A 89 5.59 1.47 8.03
C VAL A 89 5.66 0.11 7.34
N ASP A 90 6.36 -0.86 7.95
CA ASP A 90 6.52 -2.21 7.42
C ASP A 90 5.44 -3.21 7.88
N ILE A 91 4.45 -2.81 8.70
CA ILE A 91 3.29 -3.64 9.09
C ILE A 91 2.27 -3.80 7.93
N MET A 92 2.70 -4.50 6.89
CA MET A 92 1.84 -5.35 6.06
C MET A 92 2.68 -6.52 5.52
N GLY A 93 2.69 -7.62 6.27
CA GLY A 93 2.95 -8.97 5.77
C GLY A 93 4.37 -9.26 5.26
N GLU A 94 5.36 -9.25 6.16
CA GLU A 94 6.55 -10.11 6.01
C GLU A 94 6.36 -11.37 6.87
N ASP A 95 5.30 -12.12 6.58
CA ASP A 95 5.19 -13.52 6.98
C ASP A 95 6.16 -14.31 6.08
N GLU A 96 7.00 -15.20 6.64
CA GLU A 96 8.09 -15.84 5.87
C GLU A 96 7.62 -16.82 4.76
N ASP A 97 6.32 -17.07 4.65
CA ASP A 97 5.65 -17.81 3.57
C ASP A 97 5.12 -16.90 2.42
N GLY A 98 5.42 -15.60 2.44
CA GLY A 98 4.80 -14.59 1.58
C GLY A 98 5.00 -14.77 0.07
N LEU A 99 3.94 -14.50 -0.71
CA LEU A 99 4.04 -14.39 -2.17
C LEU A 99 4.96 -13.22 -2.55
N SER A 100 6.02 -13.51 -3.31
CA SER A 100 6.99 -12.52 -3.78
C SER A 100 7.23 -12.66 -5.28
N GLU A 101 7.79 -11.62 -5.91
CA GLU A 101 8.12 -11.61 -7.35
C GLU A 101 9.04 -12.77 -7.78
N LYS A 102 9.78 -13.37 -6.83
CA LYS A 102 10.70 -14.50 -7.05
C LYS A 102 10.03 -15.87 -6.88
N ASN A 103 8.92 -15.95 -6.13
CA ASN A 103 8.25 -17.20 -5.74
C ASN A 103 6.80 -17.26 -6.25
N CYS A 104 6.48 -16.53 -7.32
CA CYS A 104 5.15 -16.49 -7.89
C CYS A 104 5.08 -17.31 -9.20
N GLN A 105 3.91 -17.87 -9.48
CA GLN A 105 3.65 -18.66 -10.69
C GLN A 105 3.16 -17.74 -11.82
N ASN A 106 3.90 -17.78 -12.93
CA ASN A 106 3.59 -17.04 -14.15
C ASN A 106 2.82 -17.88 -15.19
N LYS A 107 3.08 -19.19 -15.28
CA LYS A 107 2.33 -20.10 -16.14
C LYS A 107 0.91 -20.32 -15.60
N CYS A 108 -0.04 -19.59 -16.16
CA CYS A 108 -1.41 -19.59 -15.66
C CYS A 108 -2.47 -19.58 -16.78
N ARG A 109 -3.67 -20.04 -16.45
CA ARG A 109 -4.78 -20.25 -17.40
C ARG A 109 -5.92 -19.30 -17.09
N ILE A 110 -6.46 -18.65 -18.11
CA ILE A 110 -7.65 -17.82 -18.06
C ILE A 110 -8.82 -18.55 -18.74
N ALA A 111 -9.99 -18.48 -18.11
CA ALA A 111 -11.27 -18.82 -18.72
C ALA A 111 -12.18 -17.58 -18.73
N LEU A 112 -12.85 -17.32 -19.85
CA LEU A 112 -14.01 -16.43 -19.87
C LEU A 112 -15.19 -17.18 -19.22
N VAL A 113 -15.95 -16.47 -18.38
CA VAL A 113 -17.18 -16.95 -17.76
C VAL A 113 -18.32 -15.98 -17.99
N GLU A 114 -19.55 -16.49 -18.03
CA GLU A 114 -20.73 -15.64 -18.18
C GLU A 114 -21.95 -16.19 -17.41
N ASN A 115 -22.88 -15.32 -17.04
CA ASN A 115 -24.19 -15.74 -16.57
C ASN A 115 -25.09 -16.10 -17.76
N ILE A 116 -25.62 -17.32 -17.77
CA ILE A 116 -26.57 -17.78 -18.78
C ILE A 116 -27.98 -17.48 -18.23
N PRO A 117 -28.65 -16.41 -18.71
CA PRO A 117 -29.98 -16.04 -18.20
C PRO A 117 -31.04 -17.09 -18.55
N GLU A 118 -31.97 -17.30 -17.63
CA GLU A 118 -33.08 -18.24 -17.82
C GLU A 118 -33.99 -17.80 -18.98
N GLY A 119 -34.45 -18.77 -19.80
CA GLY A 119 -35.37 -18.52 -20.91
C GLY A 119 -34.73 -18.05 -22.23
N LEU A 120 -33.42 -17.80 -22.28
CA LEU A 120 -32.71 -17.52 -23.53
C LEU A 120 -32.14 -18.80 -24.15
N ASN A 121 -32.65 -19.15 -25.33
CA ASN A 121 -32.21 -20.34 -26.07
C ASN A 121 -31.15 -19.95 -27.11
N TYR A 122 -29.89 -20.31 -26.87
CA TYR A 122 -28.79 -20.06 -27.80
C TYR A 122 -28.81 -21.05 -28.97
N SER A 123 -28.29 -20.64 -30.13
CA SER A 123 -28.09 -21.55 -31.26
C SER A 123 -27.10 -22.67 -30.90
N GLU A 124 -27.28 -23.88 -31.45
CA GLU A 124 -26.34 -25.00 -31.27
C GLU A 124 -24.89 -24.66 -31.70
N ASN A 125 -24.73 -23.68 -32.60
CA ASN A 125 -23.42 -23.18 -33.05
C ASN A 125 -22.86 -22.03 -32.21
N ALA A 126 -23.54 -21.62 -31.13
CA ALA A 126 -23.06 -20.55 -30.25
C ALA A 126 -21.83 -21.00 -29.44
N PRO A 127 -20.85 -20.13 -29.20
CA PRO A 127 -19.69 -20.47 -28.38
C PRO A 127 -20.08 -20.56 -26.90
N PHE A 128 -20.27 -21.78 -26.40
CA PHE A 128 -20.47 -22.06 -24.98
C PHE A 128 -19.18 -21.82 -24.19
N HIS A 129 -19.14 -20.73 -23.43
CA HIS A 129 -18.14 -20.46 -22.39
C HIS A 129 -18.54 -21.19 -21.09
N LEU A 130 -17.63 -21.20 -20.12
CA LEU A 130 -17.93 -21.68 -18.77
C LEU A 130 -19.01 -20.80 -18.12
N SER A 131 -19.95 -21.37 -17.37
CA SER A 131 -20.94 -20.56 -16.64
C SER A 131 -20.30 -19.89 -15.41
N LEU A 132 -20.76 -18.70 -15.03
CA LEU A 132 -20.27 -17.98 -13.86
C LEU A 132 -20.36 -18.86 -12.59
N PHE A 133 -21.52 -19.49 -12.37
CA PHE A 133 -21.72 -20.42 -11.25
C PHE A 133 -20.69 -21.57 -11.22
N GLN A 134 -20.49 -22.26 -12.34
CA GLN A 134 -19.53 -23.36 -12.41
C GLN A 134 -18.08 -22.86 -12.26
N GLY A 135 -17.77 -21.68 -12.79
CA GLY A 135 -16.50 -21.01 -12.60
C GLY A 135 -16.18 -20.69 -11.14
N TRP A 136 -17.13 -20.08 -10.43
CA TRP A 136 -17.05 -19.83 -8.99
C TRP A 136 -16.89 -21.12 -8.20
N MET A 137 -17.70 -22.15 -8.48
CA MET A 137 -17.62 -23.45 -7.81
C MET A 137 -16.26 -24.13 -8.03
N ASN A 138 -15.69 -24.03 -9.24
CA ASN A 138 -14.35 -24.52 -9.53
C ASN A 138 -13.28 -23.81 -8.67
N LEU A 139 -13.35 -22.49 -8.50
CA LEU A 139 -12.42 -21.74 -7.66
C LEU A 139 -12.53 -22.13 -6.18
N LEU A 140 -13.77 -22.20 -5.66
CA LEU A 140 -14.04 -22.56 -4.26
C LEU A 140 -13.55 -23.97 -3.93
N ASN A 141 -13.80 -24.95 -4.81
CA ASN A 141 -13.33 -26.33 -4.62
C ASN A 141 -11.81 -26.48 -4.74
N MET A 142 -11.11 -25.56 -5.41
CA MET A 142 -9.65 -25.55 -5.49
C MET A 142 -8.97 -24.85 -4.30
N ALA A 143 -9.71 -24.04 -3.53
CA ALA A 143 -9.15 -23.22 -2.46
C ALA A 143 -8.82 -24.05 -1.21
N LYS A 144 -7.53 -24.06 -0.82
CA LYS A 144 -7.03 -24.84 0.34
C LYS A 144 -6.88 -24.03 1.63
N LYS A 145 -6.35 -22.80 1.52
CA LYS A 145 -6.02 -21.93 2.67
C LYS A 145 -7.15 -20.92 2.90
N SER A 146 -7.25 -19.92 2.03
CA SER A 146 -8.24 -18.84 2.10
C SER A 146 -8.92 -18.56 0.76
N VAL A 147 -10.07 -17.90 0.82
CA VAL A 147 -10.75 -17.24 -0.30
C VAL A 147 -10.89 -15.77 0.07
N ASP A 148 -10.20 -14.90 -0.66
CA ASP A 148 -10.22 -13.45 -0.45
C ASP A 148 -11.15 -12.82 -1.50
N ILE A 149 -12.24 -12.19 -1.05
CA ILE A 149 -13.28 -11.65 -1.94
C ILE A 149 -13.38 -10.13 -1.78
N VAL A 150 -13.39 -9.46 -2.93
CA VAL A 150 -13.07 -8.05 -3.09
C VAL A 150 -14.14 -7.45 -4.01
N SER A 151 -15.09 -6.70 -3.45
CA SER A 151 -16.22 -6.12 -4.22
C SER A 151 -16.52 -4.67 -3.81
N SER A 152 -17.04 -3.88 -4.75
CA SER A 152 -17.54 -2.52 -4.52
C SER A 152 -18.90 -2.53 -3.80
N HIS A 153 -19.76 -3.49 -4.14
CA HIS A 153 -21.07 -3.69 -3.55
C HIS A 153 -21.29 -5.19 -3.27
N TRP A 154 -21.93 -5.49 -2.15
CA TRP A 154 -22.18 -6.86 -1.71
C TRP A 154 -23.65 -7.00 -1.34
N ASP A 155 -24.47 -7.39 -2.30
CA ASP A 155 -25.88 -7.69 -2.06
C ASP A 155 -26.13 -9.19 -2.23
N LEU A 156 -26.56 -9.84 -1.15
CA LEU A 156 -27.00 -11.24 -1.11
C LEU A 156 -28.52 -11.35 -1.05
N ASN A 157 -29.24 -10.23 -1.18
CA ASN A 157 -30.68 -10.18 -1.02
C ASN A 157 -31.39 -10.68 -2.29
N HIS A 158 -31.64 -11.99 -2.30
CA HIS A 158 -32.37 -12.76 -3.33
C HIS A 158 -33.79 -12.24 -3.69
N SER A 159 -34.25 -11.14 -3.09
CA SER A 159 -35.59 -10.58 -3.28
C SER A 159 -35.73 -9.66 -4.51
N HIS A 160 -34.65 -9.38 -5.24
CA HIS A 160 -34.66 -8.58 -6.48
C HIS A 160 -34.51 -9.46 -7.75
N PRO A 161 -35.58 -9.69 -8.53
CA PRO A 161 -35.55 -10.57 -9.71
C PRO A 161 -34.70 -10.05 -10.89
N SER A 162 -34.27 -8.78 -10.84
CA SER A 162 -33.59 -8.10 -11.96
C SER A 162 -32.13 -8.53 -12.16
N ALA A 163 -31.43 -9.02 -11.12
CA ALA A 163 -30.03 -9.42 -11.24
C ALA A 163 -29.85 -10.64 -12.16
N CYS A 164 -30.69 -11.66 -12.02
CA CYS A 164 -30.63 -12.88 -12.84
C CYS A 164 -30.96 -12.67 -14.33
N GLN A 165 -31.55 -11.52 -14.69
CA GLN A 165 -31.90 -11.18 -16.07
C GLN A 165 -30.80 -10.42 -16.83
N MET A 166 -29.74 -9.99 -16.14
CA MET A 166 -28.60 -9.31 -16.77
C MET A 166 -27.52 -10.31 -17.19
N LYS A 167 -27.01 -10.14 -18.42
CA LYS A 167 -25.86 -10.91 -18.91
C LYS A 167 -24.58 -10.35 -18.31
N GLU A 168 -24.08 -11.03 -17.29
CA GLU A 168 -22.77 -10.73 -16.69
C GLU A 168 -21.66 -11.51 -17.40
N LEU A 169 -20.53 -10.84 -17.63
CA LEU A 169 -19.29 -11.44 -18.15
C LEU A 169 -18.19 -11.27 -17.12
N GLY A 170 -17.42 -12.32 -16.90
CA GLY A 170 -16.30 -12.35 -15.96
C GLY A 170 -15.10 -13.11 -16.50
N VAL A 171 -13.98 -13.00 -15.79
CA VAL A 171 -12.72 -13.64 -16.17
C VAL A 171 -12.16 -14.38 -14.95
N ILE A 172 -11.90 -15.68 -15.11
CA ILE A 172 -11.34 -16.51 -14.04
C ILE A 172 -9.89 -16.86 -14.34
N PHE A 173 -9.05 -16.66 -13.31
CA PHE A 173 -7.60 -16.84 -13.34
C PHE A 173 -7.21 -18.07 -12.50
N TYR A 174 -6.69 -19.11 -13.15
CA TYR A 174 -6.22 -20.34 -12.51
C TYR A 174 -4.70 -20.35 -12.41
N ASN A 175 -4.17 -20.52 -11.18
CA ASN A 175 -2.75 -20.59 -10.85
C ASN A 175 -1.93 -19.32 -11.22
N CYS A 176 -2.58 -18.15 -11.31
CA CYS A 176 -1.93 -16.87 -11.66
C CYS A 176 -1.35 -16.12 -10.44
N SER A 177 -0.54 -16.77 -9.57
CA SER A 177 -0.13 -16.11 -8.31
C SER A 177 0.74 -14.86 -8.50
N CYS A 178 1.47 -14.72 -9.62
CA CYS A 178 2.14 -13.45 -9.95
C CYS A 178 1.16 -12.31 -10.25
N LEU A 179 0.00 -12.61 -10.85
CA LEU A 179 -1.03 -11.61 -11.14
C LEU A 179 -1.76 -11.21 -9.86
N VAL A 180 -2.05 -12.18 -8.99
CA VAL A 180 -2.62 -11.94 -7.66
C VAL A 180 -1.71 -11.04 -6.83
N LEU A 181 -0.40 -11.25 -6.88
CA LEU A 181 0.57 -10.36 -6.21
C LEU A 181 0.50 -8.91 -6.71
N ASP A 182 0.38 -8.70 -8.03
CA ASP A 182 0.28 -7.35 -8.61
C ASP A 182 -1.05 -6.66 -8.24
N LEU A 183 -2.16 -7.42 -8.26
CA LEU A 183 -3.47 -6.98 -7.78
C LEU A 183 -3.47 -6.65 -6.28
N GLN A 184 -2.80 -7.46 -5.45
CA GLN A 184 -2.63 -7.18 -4.01
C GLN A 184 -1.87 -5.87 -3.77
N ARG A 185 -0.89 -5.51 -4.62
CA ARG A 185 -0.21 -4.21 -4.55
C ARG A 185 -1.12 -3.04 -4.90
N ILE A 186 -2.03 -3.22 -5.87
CA ILE A 186 -3.04 -2.22 -6.21
C ILE A 186 -4.03 -2.04 -5.04
N PHE A 187 -4.53 -3.15 -4.47
CA PHE A 187 -5.40 -3.10 -3.29
C PHE A 187 -4.71 -2.43 -2.09
N ALA A 188 -3.45 -2.80 -1.79
CA ALA A 188 -2.66 -2.19 -0.73
C ALA A 188 -2.45 -0.68 -0.95
N LEU A 189 -2.29 -0.24 -2.21
CA LEU A 189 -2.18 1.18 -2.55
C LEU A 189 -3.47 1.94 -2.20
N TYR A 190 -4.63 1.49 -2.67
CA TYR A 190 -5.91 2.16 -2.39
C TYR A 190 -6.29 2.09 -0.91
N SER A 191 -6.08 0.93 -0.27
CA SER A 191 -6.25 0.78 1.18
C SER A 191 -5.40 1.78 1.96
N SER A 192 -4.14 2.00 1.55
CA SER A 192 -3.26 2.98 2.16
C SER A 192 -3.71 4.45 2.02
N LEU A 193 -4.67 4.74 1.12
CA LEU A 193 -5.26 6.06 0.92
C LEU A 193 -6.58 6.28 1.68
N LYS A 194 -7.22 5.22 2.21
CA LYS A 194 -8.58 5.26 2.80
C LYS A 194 -8.80 6.37 3.84
N PHE A 195 -7.75 6.76 4.56
CA PHE A 195 -7.79 7.81 5.60
C PHE A 195 -6.74 8.91 5.36
N LYS A 196 -6.33 9.15 4.10
CA LYS A 196 -5.30 10.15 3.76
C LYS A 196 -5.84 11.28 2.89
N ASN A 197 -5.74 12.50 3.42
CA ASN A 197 -6.17 13.72 2.72
C ASN A 197 -5.11 14.23 1.71
N ARG A 198 -4.00 13.51 1.51
CA ARG A 198 -2.92 13.84 0.56
C ARG A 198 -2.26 12.58 -0.01
N VAL A 199 -2.00 12.61 -1.31
CA VAL A 199 -1.18 11.63 -2.03
C VAL A 199 0.30 11.82 -1.66
N PRO A 200 1.07 10.75 -1.39
CA PRO A 200 2.51 10.86 -1.21
C PRO A 200 3.22 11.27 -2.51
N LEU A 201 4.28 12.08 -2.42
CA LEU A 201 5.12 12.44 -3.57
C LEU A 201 5.88 11.25 -4.17
N THR A 202 6.10 10.20 -3.38
CA THR A 202 6.80 8.97 -3.77
C THR A 202 6.14 7.76 -3.12
N TRP A 203 5.81 6.76 -3.94
CA TRP A 203 5.28 5.48 -3.47
C TRP A 203 6.39 4.56 -2.93
N SER A 204 6.07 3.73 -1.93
CA SER A 204 6.94 2.65 -1.47
C SER A 204 7.20 1.64 -2.59
N LYS A 205 8.42 1.08 -2.63
CA LYS A 205 8.80 0.02 -3.58
C LYS A 205 7.86 -1.19 -3.51
N ARG A 206 7.30 -1.47 -2.32
CA ARG A 206 6.33 -2.56 -2.08
C ARG A 206 5.04 -2.42 -2.92
N LEU A 207 4.74 -1.22 -3.46
CA LEU A 207 3.53 -0.93 -4.25
C LEU A 207 3.79 -0.84 -5.78
N TYR A 208 5.04 -0.97 -6.23
CA TYR A 208 5.41 -0.85 -7.65
C TYR A 208 4.80 -1.99 -8.47
N GLY A 209 4.50 -1.74 -9.74
CA GLY A 209 3.97 -2.77 -10.64
C GLY A 209 4.94 -3.92 -10.85
N VAL A 210 4.41 -5.13 -10.94
CA VAL A 210 5.17 -6.34 -11.29
C VAL A 210 5.28 -6.48 -12.82
N TYR A 211 4.22 -6.04 -13.52
CA TYR A 211 4.08 -6.06 -14.97
C TYR A 211 3.60 -4.69 -15.49
N ASP A 212 3.96 -4.38 -16.74
CA ASP A 212 3.60 -3.16 -17.45
C ASP A 212 3.49 -3.44 -18.98
N ASN A 213 3.30 -2.39 -19.78
CA ASN A 213 3.16 -2.50 -21.23
C ASN A 213 4.46 -2.97 -21.96
N GLU A 214 5.63 -2.94 -21.31
CA GLU A 214 6.87 -3.50 -21.86
C GLU A 214 7.06 -4.96 -21.38
N LYS A 215 6.86 -5.20 -20.08
CA LYS A 215 7.02 -6.50 -19.42
C LYS A 215 5.64 -7.09 -19.07
N LYS A 216 5.03 -7.78 -20.04
CA LYS A 216 3.71 -8.43 -19.89
C LYS A 216 3.81 -9.87 -19.34
N LEU A 217 2.86 -10.25 -18.49
CA LEU A 217 2.68 -11.63 -18.02
C LEU A 217 2.21 -12.51 -19.19
N GLN A 218 2.93 -13.61 -19.44
CA GLN A 218 2.56 -14.62 -20.45
C GLN A 218 1.57 -15.62 -19.84
N LEU A 219 0.46 -15.89 -20.53
CA LEU A 219 -0.61 -16.75 -20.02
C LEU A 219 -1.37 -17.45 -21.16
N GLN A 220 -2.37 -18.27 -20.83
CA GLN A 220 -3.21 -18.96 -21.81
C GLN A 220 -4.69 -18.60 -21.63
N LEU A 221 -5.32 -18.01 -22.64
CA LEU A 221 -6.76 -17.78 -22.70
C LEU A 221 -7.39 -18.83 -23.64
N ASN A 222 -8.19 -19.75 -23.11
CA ASN A 222 -8.80 -20.83 -23.88
C ASN A 222 -7.79 -21.50 -24.85
N GLU A 223 -6.67 -21.99 -24.29
CA GLU A 223 -5.52 -22.61 -24.99
C GLU A 223 -4.69 -21.70 -25.91
N THR A 224 -5.19 -20.51 -26.26
CA THR A 224 -4.45 -19.50 -27.03
C THR A 224 -3.42 -18.81 -26.14
N LYS A 225 -2.18 -18.65 -26.63
CA LYS A 225 -1.15 -17.85 -25.94
C LYS A 225 -1.56 -16.39 -25.94
N SER A 226 -1.62 -15.77 -24.77
CA SER A 226 -1.99 -14.37 -24.61
C SER A 226 -1.10 -13.68 -23.56
N GLN A 227 -1.23 -12.37 -23.47
CA GLN A 227 -0.43 -11.52 -22.59
C GLN A 227 -1.33 -10.59 -21.80
N ALA A 228 -0.98 -10.32 -20.54
CA ALA A 228 -1.70 -9.36 -19.70
C ALA A 228 -0.76 -8.59 -18.77
N PHE A 229 -1.24 -7.45 -18.30
CA PHE A 229 -0.69 -6.65 -17.21
C PHE A 229 -1.87 -5.90 -16.57
N VAL A 230 -1.68 -5.29 -15.39
CA VAL A 230 -2.73 -4.50 -14.74
C VAL A 230 -2.31 -3.04 -14.71
N SER A 231 -3.07 -2.19 -15.39
CA SER A 231 -2.89 -0.73 -15.36
C SER A 231 -3.53 -0.11 -14.11
N ASN A 232 -3.28 1.17 -13.84
CA ASN A 232 -3.91 1.87 -12.72
C ASN A 232 -4.16 3.37 -12.97
N SER A 233 -5.32 3.88 -12.54
CA SER A 233 -5.75 5.28 -12.66
C SER A 233 -6.30 5.89 -11.36
N PRO A 234 -6.32 7.23 -11.22
CA PRO A 234 -5.67 8.24 -12.07
C PRO A 234 -4.14 8.21 -12.01
N LYS A 235 -3.47 8.92 -12.92
CA LYS A 235 -2.00 9.01 -13.03
C LYS A 235 -1.28 9.40 -11.72
N LEU A 236 -1.92 10.20 -10.87
CA LEU A 236 -1.42 10.56 -9.53
C LEU A 236 -1.29 9.34 -8.59
N PHE A 237 -2.11 8.31 -8.79
CA PHE A 237 -2.12 7.07 -8.02
C PHE A 237 -1.36 5.94 -8.73
N CYS A 238 -0.61 6.23 -9.81
CA CYS A 238 0.16 5.24 -10.54
C CYS A 238 1.60 5.17 -9.99
N PRO A 239 2.03 4.04 -9.39
CA PRO A 239 3.41 3.86 -8.93
C PRO A 239 4.39 3.68 -10.10
N LYS A 240 5.69 3.59 -9.78
CA LYS A 240 6.68 3.18 -10.78
C LYS A 240 6.41 1.76 -11.27
N ASN A 241 6.82 1.49 -12.52
CA ASN A 241 6.73 0.21 -13.20
C ASN A 241 5.29 -0.33 -13.32
N ARG A 242 4.30 0.56 -13.36
CA ARG A 242 2.91 0.23 -13.68
C ARG A 242 2.44 1.17 -14.79
N SER A 243 1.69 0.65 -15.75
CA SER A 243 1.09 1.45 -16.82
C SER A 243 -0.12 2.21 -16.31
N PHE A 244 -0.30 3.45 -16.78
CA PHE A 244 -1.53 4.22 -16.59
C PHE A 244 -2.56 3.78 -17.63
N ASP A 245 -3.86 3.78 -17.32
CA ASP A 245 -4.87 3.12 -18.19
C ASP A 245 -4.91 3.68 -19.61
N ILE A 246 -4.67 4.98 -19.81
CA ILE A 246 -4.61 5.56 -21.17
C ILE A 246 -3.45 4.96 -21.97
N ASP A 247 -2.31 4.70 -21.33
CA ASP A 247 -1.09 4.11 -21.94
C ASP A 247 -1.21 2.58 -22.10
N ALA A 248 -2.36 2.01 -21.71
CA ALA A 248 -2.70 0.59 -21.84
C ALA A 248 -3.75 0.32 -22.93
N ILE A 249 -4.44 1.37 -23.40
CA ILE A 249 -5.50 1.31 -24.42
C ILE A 249 -4.95 1.61 -25.83
N TYR A 250 -3.86 2.38 -25.92
CA TYR A 250 -3.16 2.77 -27.15
C TYR A 250 -1.80 2.05 -27.30
#